data_AF-A0A424K8B3-F1
#
_entry.id   AF-A0A424K8B3-F1
#
_cell.length_a   1.000
_cell.length_b   1.000
_cell.length_c   1.000
_cell.angle_alpha   90.00
_cell.angle_beta   90.00
_cell.angle_gamma   90.00
#
_symmetry.space_group_name_H-M   'P 1'
#
loop_
_entity.id
_entity.type
_entity.pdbx_description
1 polymer ?
#
loop_
_entity_poly.entity_id
_entity_poly.type
_entity_poly.pdbx_seq_one_letter_code
_entity_poly.pdbx_strand_id
1 'polypeptide(L)' 'MKGFDVIKSFAKELIEILVLFIALGVLAQITFGDKVTFFNGVVTNLMGLINEFGSNGLVGLIALLLIVSIYKRNSAPA' A
#
# COMPACT_ATOMS: atom_id res chain seq x y z
N MET A 1 -25.99 -4.82 -16.22
CA MET A 1 -25.05 -4.99 -15.09
C MET A 1 -23.61 -5.34 -15.50
N LYS A 2 -23.26 -5.52 -16.78
CA LYS A 2 -21.88 -5.90 -17.20
C LYS A 2 -20.83 -4.78 -17.10
N GLY A 3 -21.23 -3.51 -17.26
CA GLY A 3 -20.28 -2.39 -17.29
C GLY A 3 -19.58 -2.12 -15.96
N PHE A 4 -20.29 -2.29 -14.84
CA PHE A 4 -19.71 -2.09 -13.51
C PHE A 4 -18.63 -3.14 -13.20
N ASP A 5 -18.85 -4.40 -13.59
CA ASP A 5 -17.90 -5.49 -13.39
C ASP A 5 -16.60 -5.27 -14.19
N VAL A 6 -16.71 -4.75 -15.42
CA VAL A 6 -15.54 -4.41 -16.26
C VAL A 6 -14.72 -3.30 -15.63
N ILE A 7 -15.37 -2.22 -15.15
CA ILE A 7 -14.69 -1.11 -14.48
C ILE A 7 -14.00 -1.60 -13.19
N LYS A 8 -14.69 -2.46 -12.43
CA LYS A 8 -14.13 -3.03 -11.20
C LYS A 8 -12.92 -3.93 -11.47
N SER A 9 -12.95 -4.75 -12.53
CA SER A 9 -11.80 -5.57 -12.94
C SER A 9 -10.62 -4.70 -13.33
N PHE A 10 -10.84 -3.70 -14.19
CA PHE A 10 -9.80 -2.78 -14.64
C PHE A 10 -9.16 -2.02 -13.46
N ALA A 11 -9.97 -1.51 -12.54
CA ALA A 11 -9.47 -0.84 -11.35
C ALA A 11 -8.61 -1.77 -10.48
N LYS A 12 -9.03 -3.03 -10.34
CA LYS A 12 -8.28 -4.03 -9.58
C LYS A 12 -6.91 -4.30 -10.21
N GLU A 13 -6.87 -4.56 -11.52
CA GLU A 13 -5.64 -4.82 -12.26
C GLU A 13 -4.69 -3.61 -12.22
N LEU A 14 -5.23 -2.40 -12.35
CA LEU A 14 -4.44 -1.18 -12.24
C LEU A 14 -3.84 -1.02 -10.84
N ILE A 15 -4.61 -1.30 -9.77
CA ILE A 15 -4.11 -1.27 -8.39
C ILE A 15 -2.99 -2.29 -8.21
N GLU A 16 -3.14 -3.51 -8.71
CA GLU A 16 -2.11 -4.55 -8.64
C GLU A 16 -0.79 -4.07 -9.28
N ILE A 17 -0.88 -3.43 -10.45
CA ILE A 17 0.28 -2.83 -11.11
C ILE A 17 0.88 -1.71 -10.24
N LEU A 18 0.07 -0.76 -9.77
CA LEU A 18 0.56 0.35 -8.95
C LEU A 18 1.24 -0.11 -7.65
N VAL A 19 0.72 -1.17 -7.02
CA VAL A 19 1.33 -1.78 -5.83
C VAL A 19 2.71 -2.38 -6.17
N LEU A 20 2.85 -3.05 -7.31
CA LEU A 20 4.15 -3.52 -7.80
C LEU A 20 5.13 -2.36 -8.01
N PHE A 21 4.66 -1.24 -8.58
CA PHE A 21 5.47 -0.03 -8.75
C PHE A 21 5.92 0.58 -7.41
N ILE A 22 5.06 0.59 -6.39
CA ILE A 22 5.45 1.03 -5.04
C ILE A 22 6.55 0.13 -4.48
N ALA A 23 6.40 -1.20 -4.60
CA ALA A 23 7.40 -2.16 -4.12
C ALA A 23 8.75 -1.96 -4.83
N LEU A 24 8.75 -1.81 -6.16
CA LEU A 24 9.95 -1.51 -6.93
C LEU A 24 10.58 -0.18 -6.50
N GLY A 25 9.77 0.84 -6.25
CA GLY A 25 10.24 2.16 -5.82
C GLY A 25 10.94 2.13 -4.47
N VAL A 26 10.34 1.45 -3.50
CA VAL A 26 10.93 1.24 -2.17
C VAL A 26 12.27 0.52 -2.29
N LEU A 27 12.33 -0.57 -3.08
CA LEU A 27 13.58 -1.33 -3.28
C LEU A 27 14.66 -0.49 -3.96
N ALA A 28 14.29 0.28 -4.98
CA ALA A 28 15.22 1.14 -5.71
C ALA A 28 15.81 2.22 -4.80
N GLN A 29 14.97 2.87 -3.97
CA GLN A 29 15.44 3.90 -3.04
C GLN A 29 16.29 3.33 -1.91
N ILE A 30 16.00 2.12 -1.40
CA ILE A 30 16.86 1.45 -0.42
C ILE A 30 18.24 1.13 -1.04
N THR A 31 18.26 0.72 -2.31
CA THR A 31 19.49 0.28 -3.00
C THR A 31 20.38 1.46 -3.44
N PHE A 32 19.76 2.49 -4.03
CA PHE A 32 20.49 3.60 -4.68
C PHE A 32 20.38 4.94 -3.92
N GLY A 33 19.59 5.00 -2.85
CA GLY A 33 19.33 6.20 -2.06
C GLY A 33 18.52 7.26 -2.80
N ASP A 34 18.69 8.53 -2.41
CA ASP A 34 17.97 9.69 -2.97
C ASP A 34 18.30 10.00 -4.44
N LYS A 35 19.21 9.24 -5.06
CA LYS A 35 19.53 9.34 -6.49
C LYS A 35 18.34 8.93 -7.37
N VAL A 36 17.35 8.24 -6.82
CA VAL A 36 16.13 7.81 -7.53
C VAL A 36 14.98 8.77 -7.22
N THR A 37 15.00 9.93 -7.88
CA THR A 37 14.07 11.04 -7.62
C THR A 37 12.60 10.71 -7.87
N PHE A 38 12.30 9.81 -8.80
CA PHE A 38 10.93 9.41 -9.13
C PHE A 38 10.19 8.73 -7.96
N PHE A 39 10.91 7.96 -7.13
CA PHE A 39 10.31 7.20 -6.04
C PHE A 39 10.42 7.86 -4.66
N ASN A 40 11.15 8.99 -4.56
CA ASN A 40 11.38 9.70 -3.29
C ASN A 40 10.09 10.04 -2.54
N GLY A 41 9.10 10.58 -3.25
CA GLY A 41 7.81 10.93 -2.65
C GLY A 41 7.04 9.71 -2.14
N VAL A 42 7.12 8.57 -2.82
CA VAL A 42 6.42 7.33 -2.44
C VAL A 42 6.96 6.81 -1.11
N VAL A 43 8.29 6.72 -0.99
CA VAL A 43 8.93 6.23 0.23
C VAL A 43 8.74 7.21 1.39
N THR A 44 8.84 8.51 1.12
CA THR A 44 8.59 9.55 2.14
C THR A 44 7.15 9.44 2.69
N ASN A 45 6.15 9.30 1.82
CA ASN A 45 4.76 9.13 2.23
C ASN A 45 4.57 7.84 3.05
N LEU A 46 5.18 6.73 2.62
CA LEU A 46 5.12 5.45 3.35
C LEU A 46 5.75 5.56 4.73
N MET A 47 6.93 6.16 4.83
CA MET A 47 7.61 6.39 6.11
C MET A 47 6.81 7.33 7.02
N GLY A 48 6.11 8.33 6.46
CA GLY A 48 5.18 9.20 7.19
C GLY A 48 4.06 8.41 7.86
N LEU A 49 3.39 7.52 7.13
CA LEU A 49 2.34 6.65 7.67
C LEU A 49 2.87 5.70 8.76
N ILE A 50 4.05 5.11 8.54
CA ILE A 50 4.69 4.24 9.54
C ILE A 50 4.98 5.01 10.82
N ASN A 51 5.51 6.23 10.71
CA ASN A 51 5.79 7.09 11.86
C ASN A 51 4.51 7.51 12.58
N GLU A 52 3.42 7.77 11.85
CA GLU A 52 2.12 8.08 12.45
C GLU A 52 1.58 6.89 13.25
N PHE A 53 1.66 5.67 12.72
CA PHE A 53 1.26 4.48 13.48
C PHE A 53 2.19 4.21 14.67
N GLY A 54 3.50 4.46 14.53
CA GLY A 54 4.47 4.27 15.60
C GLY A 54 4.35 5.29 16.74
N SER A 55 4.07 6.56 16.43
CA SER A 55 3.94 7.63 17.43
C SER A 55 2.67 7.49 18.28
N ASN A 56 1.60 6.90 17.72
CA ASN A 56 0.40 6.52 18.43
C ASN A 56 0.56 5.24 19.30
N GLY A 57 1.74 4.61 19.28
CA GLY A 57 2.09 3.46 20.12
C GLY A 57 1.17 2.26 19.93
N LEU A 58 0.62 1.73 21.04
CA LEU A 58 -0.25 0.55 21.01
C LEU A 58 -1.53 0.78 20.18
N VAL A 59 -2.09 1.99 20.21
CA VAL A 59 -3.33 2.31 19.48
C VAL A 59 -3.09 2.27 17.97
N GLY A 60 -1.96 2.79 17.51
CA GLY A 60 -1.58 2.73 16.09
C GLY A 60 -1.40 1.29 15.60
N LEU A 61 -0.78 0.42 16.41
CA LEU A 61 -0.63 -0.99 16.07
C LEU A 61 -1.99 -1.73 16.02
N ILE A 62 -2.88 -1.48 16.97
CA ILE A 62 -4.23 -2.06 16.98
C ILE A 62 -5.00 -1.61 15.73
N ALA A 63 -4.95 -0.33 15.37
CA ALA A 63 -5.59 0.19 14.16
C ALA A 63 -5.07 -0.51 12.90
N LEU A 64 -3.74 -0.68 12.77
CA LEU A 64 -3.14 -1.41 11.65
C LEU A 64 -3.63 -2.87 11.60
N LEU A 65 -3.64 -3.57 12.74
CA LEU A 65 -4.12 -4.96 12.83
C LEU A 65 -5.59 -5.09 12.41
N LEU A 66 -6.44 -4.13 12.80
CA LEU A 66 -7.85 -4.10 12.41
C LEU A 66 -8.00 -3.91 10.90
N ILE A 67 -7.26 -2.98 10.29
CA ILE A 67 -7.28 -2.74 8.84
C ILE A 67 -6.86 -4.01 8.09
N VAL A 68 -5.75 -4.64 8.49
CA VAL A 68 -5.26 -5.88 7.87
C VAL A 68 -6.28 -7.02 8.04
N SER A 69 -6.89 -7.14 9.22
CA SER A 69 -7.91 -8.16 9.49
C SER A 69 -9.13 -8.01 8.58
N ILE A 70 -9.65 -6.79 8.42
CA ILE A 70 -10.79 -6.51 7.53
C ILE A 70 -10.43 -6.82 6.08
N TYR A 71 -9.24 -6.43 5.61
CA TYR A 71 -8.77 -6.72 4.26
C TYR A 71 -8.65 -8.23 3.99
N LYS A 72 -8.06 -8.98 4.93
CA LYS A 72 -7.90 -10.44 4.80
C LYS A 72 -9.24 -11.17 4.87
N ARG A 73 -10.19 -10.71 5.70
CA ARG A 73 -11.54 -11.31 5.80
C ARG A 73 -12.32 -11.25 4.49
N ASN A 74 -12.17 -10.17 3.72
CA ASN A 74 -12.81 -10.05 2.41
C ASN A 74 -12.10 -10.87 1.30
N SER A 75 -10.94 -11.45 1.62
CA SER A 75 -10.13 -12.26 0.71
C SER A 75 -10.15 -13.76 1.05
N ALA A 76 -10.82 -14.16 2.13
CA ALA A 76 -11.01 -15.58 2.48
C ALA A 76 -12.16 -16.17 1.63
N PRO A 77 -11.93 -17.24 0.84
CA PRO A 77 -13.03 -18.01 0.29
C PRO A 77 -13.81 -18.64 1.45
N ALA A 78 -15.13 -18.47 1.44
CA ALA A 78 -16.04 -19.18 2.32
C ALA A 78 -15.93 -20.70 2.11
#